data_AF-A0A3D2FE66-F1
#
_entry.id   AF-A0A3D2FE66-F1
#
_cell.length_a   1.000
_cell.length_b   1.000
_cell.length_c   1.000
_cell.angle_alpha   90.00
_cell.angle_beta   90.00
_cell.angle_gamma   90.00
#
_symmetry.space_group_name_H-M   'P 1'
#
loop_
_entity.id
_entity.type
_entity.pdbx_description
1 polymer ?
#
loop_
_entity_poly.entity_id
_entity_poly.type
_entity_poly.pdbx_seq_one_letter_code
_entity_poly.pdbx_strand_id
1 'polypeptide(L)' 'NQSSGNMWKLTAPSGEKRQVRTAGWLSVNDGQSLLNAAISGLGIAYLPSFLYADAMRQGLIEDAIPDLPV' A
#
# COMPACT_ATOMS: atom_id res chain seq x y z
N ASN A 1 -2.41 -15.51 16.55
CA ASN A 1 -1.02 -15.19 16.17
C ASN A 1 -0.73 -15.75 14.78
N GLN A 2 -1.12 -15.05 13.71
CA GLN A 2 -0.59 -15.24 12.35
C GLN A 2 -0.79 -13.92 11.56
N SER A 3 0.10 -12.96 11.76
CA SER A 3 0.12 -11.70 11.01
C SER A 3 0.79 -11.92 9.65
N SER A 4 0.00 -12.33 8.67
CA SER A 4 0.33 -12.26 7.24
C SER A 4 0.40 -10.82 6.69
N GLY A 5 0.43 -9.81 7.57
CA GLY A 5 0.35 -8.38 7.21
C GLY A 5 1.57 -7.80 6.48
N ASN A 6 2.71 -8.50 6.46
CA ASN A 6 3.94 -8.02 5.82
C ASN A 6 4.18 -8.65 4.44
N MET A 7 3.13 -9.11 3.75
CA MET A 7 3.27 -9.69 2.41
C MET A 7 2.33 -9.00 1.43
N TRP A 8 2.90 -8.28 0.47
CA TRP A 8 2.15 -7.69 -0.63
C TRP A 8 1.98 -8.70 -1.74
N LYS A 9 0.76 -8.80 -2.26
CA LYS A 9 0.45 -9.62 -3.43
C LYS A 9 0.19 -8.68 -4.59
N LEU A 10 1.12 -8.68 -5.56
CA LEU A 10 1.11 -7.80 -6.72
C LEU A 10 1.05 -8.64 -7.98
N THR A 11 0.35 -8.16 -9.00
CA THR A 11 0.41 -8.73 -10.34
C THR A 11 1.25 -7.80 -11.19
N ALA A 12 2.32 -8.29 -11.80
CA ALA A 12 3.15 -7.50 -12.69
C ALA A 12 2.42 -7.20 -14.02
N PRO A 13 2.86 -6.20 -14.81
CA PRO A 13 2.30 -5.95 -16.14
C PRO A 13 2.37 -7.16 -17.08
N SER A 14 3.33 -8.07 -16.85
CA SER A 14 3.45 -9.35 -17.56
C SER A 14 2.40 -10.40 -17.18
N GLY A 15 1.58 -10.15 -16.16
CA GLY A 15 0.63 -11.11 -15.58
C GLY A 15 1.23 -12.01 -14.47
N GLU A 16 2.54 -11.90 -14.20
CA GLU A 16 3.20 -12.66 -13.14
C GLU A 16 2.70 -12.23 -11.75
N LYS A 17 2.31 -13.18 -10.90
CA LYS A 17 1.96 -12.91 -9.49
C LYS A 17 3.20 -12.93 -8.62
N ARG A 18 3.47 -11.83 -7.93
CA ARG A 18 4.60 -11.67 -7.01
C ARG A 18 4.12 -11.53 -5.57
N GLN A 19 4.88 -12.14 -4.67
CA GLN A 19 4.74 -11.97 -3.23
C GLN A 19 5.95 -11.20 -2.72
N VAL A 20 5.73 -9.98 -2.25
CA VAL A 20 6.79 -9.11 -1.75
C VAL A 20 6.71 -9.06 -0.24
N ARG A 21 7.72 -9.61 0.44
CA ARG A 21 7.83 -9.50 1.89
C ARG A 21 8.33 -8.11 2.23
N THR A 22 7.56 -7.37 3.00
CA THR A 22 7.93 -6.02 3.43
C THR A 22 8.58 -6.05 4.80
N ALA A 23 9.65 -5.26 4.94
CA ALA A 23 10.29 -4.95 6.21
C ALA A 23 10.16 -3.43 6.42
N GLY A 24 9.01 -3.00 6.95
CA GLY A 24 8.75 -1.59 7.27
C GLY A 24 9.09 -1.25 8.71
N TRP A 25 9.41 0.02 8.98
CA TRP A 25 9.61 0.56 10.33
C TRP A 25 8.31 0.72 11.13
N LEU A 26 7.16 0.58 10.46
CA LEU A 26 5.83 0.64 11.06
C LEU A 26 5.04 -0.60 10.64
N SER A 27 4.49 -1.33 11.62
CA SER A 27 3.53 -2.42 11.41
C SER A 27 2.30 -2.14 12.24
N VAL A 28 1.19 -1.84 11.58
CA VAL A 28 -0.10 -1.55 12.21
C VAL A 28 -1.16 -2.38 11.50
N ASN A 29 -2.15 -2.86 12.25
CA ASN A 29 -3.26 -3.66 11.76
C ASN A 29 -4.50 -2.81 11.37
N ASP A 30 -4.30 -1.52 11.14
CA ASP A 30 -5.34 -0.53 10.83
C ASP A 30 -4.97 0.24 9.54
N GLY A 31 -5.83 0.14 8.53
CA GLY A 31 -5.58 0.74 7.22
C GLY A 31 -5.58 2.28 7.24
N GLN A 32 -6.37 2.90 8.12
CA GLN A 32 -6.40 4.36 8.25
C GLN A 32 -5.10 4.90 8.83
N SER A 33 -4.54 4.22 9.82
CA SER A 33 -3.24 4.56 10.42
C SER A 33 -2.11 4.47 9.38
N LEU A 34 -2.14 3.44 8.53
CA LEU A 34 -1.18 3.31 7.43
C LEU A 34 -1.33 4.41 6.38
N LEU A 35 -2.57 4.82 6.05
CA LEU A 35 -2.81 5.95 5.16
C LEU A 35 -2.28 7.26 5.75
N ASN A 36 -2.56 7.53 7.01
CA ASN A 36 -2.08 8.74 7.70
C ASN A 36 -0.55 8.78 7.76
N ALA A 37 0.09 7.62 7.97
CA ALA A 37 1.55 7.51 7.93
C ALA A 37 2.10 7.81 6.53
N ALA A 38 1.45 7.32 5.46
CA ALA A 38 1.84 7.63 4.08
C ALA A 38 1.67 9.13 3.75
N ILE A 39 0.53 9.73 4.11
CA ILE A 39 0.28 11.18 3.96
C ILE A 39 1.33 12.01 4.73
N SER A 40 1.78 11.52 5.88
CA SER A 40 2.81 12.18 6.70
C SER A 40 4.24 11.94 6.19
N GLY A 41 4.43 11.24 5.07
CA GLY A 41 5.73 11.00 4.46
C GLY A 41 6.55 9.87 5.10
N LEU A 42 5.94 8.97 5.88
CA LEU A 42 6.68 7.86 6.50
C LEU A 42 7.11 6.78 5.49
N GLY A 43 6.45 6.70 4.33
CA GLY A 43 6.78 5.76 3.26
C GLY A 43 5.58 5.41 2.38
N ILE A 44 5.65 4.26 1.73
CA ILE A 44 4.60 3.73 0.85
C ILE A 44 3.70 2.71 1.56
N ALA A 45 2.42 2.69 1.22
CA ALA A 45 1.44 1.78 1.80
C ALA A 45 0.65 1.05 0.70
N TYR A 46 0.42 -0.25 0.91
CA TYR A 46 -0.46 -1.06 0.06
C TYR A 46 -1.82 -1.21 0.73
N LEU A 47 -2.82 -0.51 0.19
CA LEU A 47 -4.15 -0.38 0.80
C LEU A 47 -5.24 -0.62 -0.25
N PRO A 48 -6.46 -1.02 0.15
CA PRO A 48 -7.62 -0.97 -0.73
C PRO A 48 -7.98 0.45 -1.19
N SER A 49 -8.45 0.60 -2.43
CA SER A 49 -8.75 1.89 -3.05
C SER A 49 -9.74 2.76 -2.28
N PHE A 50 -10.74 2.16 -1.64
CA PHE A 50 -11.73 2.91 -0.85
C PHE A 50 -11.12 3.68 0.33
N LEU A 51 -9.96 3.26 0.85
CA LEU A 51 -9.27 3.99 1.93
C LEU A 51 -8.56 5.24 1.40
N TYR A 52 -7.86 5.12 0.26
CA TYR A 52 -6.95 6.16 -0.21
C TYR A 52 -7.53 7.07 -1.31
N ALA A 53 -8.69 6.72 -1.89
CA ALA A 53 -9.26 7.41 -3.04
C ALA A 53 -9.45 8.93 -2.83
N ASP A 54 -9.91 9.35 -1.66
CA ASP A 54 -10.09 10.77 -1.36
C ASP A 54 -8.75 11.49 -1.14
N ALA A 55 -7.78 10.84 -0.49
CA ALA A 55 -6.44 11.40 -0.30
C ALA A 55 -5.69 11.57 -1.64
N MET A 56 -5.84 10.61 -2.57
CA MET A 56 -5.37 10.73 -3.95
C MET A 56 -6.03 11.90 -4.68
N ARG A 57 -7.36 12.05 -4.58
CA ARG A 57 -8.09 13.16 -5.24
C ARG A 57 -7.64 14.53 -4.73
N GLN A 58 -7.26 14.62 -3.46
CA GLN A 58 -6.74 15.84 -2.83
C GLN A 58 -5.25 16.08 -3.12
N GLY A 59 -4.55 15.14 -3.78
CA GLY A 59 -3.11 15.25 -4.05
C GLY A 59 -2.24 15.09 -2.81
N LEU A 60 -2.73 14.45 -1.75
CA LEU A 60 -1.97 14.21 -0.52
C LEU A 60 -1.01 13.03 -0.62
N ILE A 61 -1.26 12.14 -1.59
CA ILE A 61 -0.48 10.96 -1.93
C ILE A 61 -0.55 10.75 -3.44
N GLU A 62 0.33 9.89 -3.96
CA GLU A 62 0.39 9.51 -5.37
C GLU A 62 0.54 7.99 -5.51
N ASP A 63 0.24 7.47 -6.70
CA ASP A 63 0.46 6.06 -7.02
C ASP A 63 1.96 5.82 -7.20
N ALA A 64 2.53 4.98 -6.33
CA ALA A 64 3.96 4.68 -6.36
C ALA A 64 4.35 3.76 -7.53
N ILE A 65 3.40 3.00 -8.11
CA ILE A 65 3.67 2.04 -9.19
C ILE A 65 2.48 2.01 -10.19
N PRO A 66 2.28 3.08 -10.98
CA PRO A 66 1.08 3.26 -11.82
C PRO A 66 0.96 2.24 -12.96
N ASP A 67 2.03 1.53 -13.31
CA ASP A 67 2.03 0.54 -14.37
C ASP A 67 1.45 -0.82 -13.94
N LEU A 68 1.16 -1.01 -12.64
CA LEU A 68 0.56 -2.26 -12.17
C LEU A 68 -0.89 -2.40 -12.68
N PRO A 69 -1.28 -3.58 -13.19
CA PRO A 69 -2.66 -3.85 -13.54
C PRO A 69 -3.57 -3.77 -12.30
N VAL A 70 -4.73 -3.12 -12.49
CA VAL A 70 -5.80 -2.97 -11.50
C VAL A 70 -6.67 -4.21 -11.34
#